data_AF-A0A957I445-F1
#
_entry.id   AF-A0A957I445-F1
#
_cell.length_a   1.000
_cell.length_b   1.000
_cell.length_c   1.000
_cell.angle_alpha   90.00
_cell.angle_beta   90.00
_cell.angle_gamma   90.00
#
_symmetry.space_group_name_H-M   'P 1'
#
loop_
_entity.id
_entity.type
_entity.pdbx_description
1 polymer ?
#
loop_
_entity_poly.entity_id
_entity_poly.type
_entity_poly.pdbx_seq_one_letter_code
_entity_poly.pdbx_strand_id
1 'polypeptide(L)'
;MPNISLDELRWRYYAEIGYDEALARHIRQTGGFVALVFYWKLFDAHAVERVLSEHQNCIFNFGAGHTVNENSELFARVQRALTDYDHVILILPSPDAQRSIEILNERTQDLVGSFGQGFDWNTYFVQHPANRKLAKFVVYTEGKSPEETRDEILDLVYGADKAIP
;
A
#
# COMPACT_ATOMS: atom_id res chain seq x y z
N MET A 1 -13.17 -12.98 7.49
CA MET A 1 -12.09 -12.29 8.24
C MET A 1 -12.33 -10.79 8.14
N PRO A 2 -12.04 -10.00 9.19
CA PRO A 2 -12.09 -8.54 9.13
C PRO A 2 -11.11 -7.98 8.08
N ASN A 3 -11.44 -6.84 7.47
CA ASN A 3 -10.53 -6.07 6.64
C ASN A 3 -10.07 -4.84 7.44
N ILE A 4 -8.76 -4.74 7.68
CA ILE A 4 -8.15 -3.65 8.45
C ILE A 4 -7.45 -2.71 7.48
N SER A 5 -8.06 -1.54 7.27
CA SER A 5 -7.53 -0.49 6.40
C SER A 5 -6.56 0.41 7.15
N LEU A 6 -5.31 0.47 6.68
CA LEU A 6 -4.31 1.35 7.29
C LEU A 6 -4.59 2.83 6.99
N ASP A 7 -5.25 3.15 5.86
CA ASP A 7 -5.68 4.52 5.57
C ASP A 7 -6.64 5.08 6.63
N GLU A 8 -7.46 4.22 7.26
CA GLU A 8 -8.39 4.60 8.32
C GLU A 8 -7.69 4.74 9.68
N LEU A 9 -6.76 3.83 9.98
CA LEU A 9 -6.13 3.75 11.30
C LEU A 9 -4.85 4.60 11.45
N ARG A 10 -4.22 5.01 10.34
CA ARG A 10 -2.88 5.64 10.37
C ARG A 10 -2.78 6.83 11.30
N TRP A 11 -3.82 7.65 11.41
CA TRP A 11 -3.77 8.88 12.23
C TRP A 11 -3.52 8.59 13.70
N ARG A 12 -4.12 7.51 14.22
CA ARG A 12 -3.88 7.08 15.60
C ARG A 12 -2.42 6.69 15.81
N TYR A 13 -1.86 5.90 14.89
CA TYR A 13 -0.47 5.43 15.00
C TYR A 13 0.54 6.55 14.75
N TYR A 14 0.27 7.43 13.79
CA TYR A 14 1.10 8.61 13.52
C TYR A 14 1.20 9.51 14.77
N ALA A 15 0.09 9.69 15.51
CA ALA A 15 0.08 10.46 16.74
C ALA A 15 0.96 9.87 17.86
N GLU A 16 1.14 8.54 17.91
CA GLU A 16 1.99 7.87 18.92
C GLU A 16 3.46 8.30 18.85
N ILE A 17 3.93 8.74 17.67
CA ILE A 17 5.33 9.17 17.44
C ILE A 17 5.44 10.65 17.06
N GLY A 18 4.42 11.45 17.39
CA GLY A 18 4.51 12.91 17.33
C GLY A 18 4.09 13.54 15.99
N TYR A 19 3.16 12.92 15.25
CA TYR A 19 2.56 13.59 14.09
C TYR A 19 1.90 14.92 14.49
N ASP A 20 2.42 15.99 13.91
CA ASP A 20 1.91 17.34 14.10
C ASP A 20 0.93 17.70 12.97
N GLU A 21 -0.35 17.83 13.32
CA GLU A 21 -1.41 18.19 12.39
C GLU A 21 -1.34 19.67 11.95
N ALA A 22 -0.86 20.56 12.82
CA ALA A 22 -0.67 21.96 12.46
C ALA A 22 0.46 22.12 11.44
N LEU A 23 1.56 21.38 11.64
CA LEU A 23 2.63 21.28 10.66
C LEU A 23 2.15 20.65 9.35
N ALA A 24 1.36 19.56 9.41
CA ALA A 24 0.78 18.94 8.22
C ALA A 24 -0.07 19.92 7.39
N ARG A 25 -0.92 20.71 8.06
CA ARG A 25 -1.71 21.76 7.40
C ARG A 25 -0.82 22.83 6.79
N HIS A 26 0.22 23.26 7.50
CA HIS A 26 1.18 24.22 6.98
C HIS A 26 1.91 23.69 5.73
N ILE A 27 2.42 22.45 5.78
CA ILE A 27 3.07 21.77 4.65
C ILE A 27 2.11 21.67 3.46
N ARG A 28 0.83 21.33 3.69
CA ARG A 28 -0.17 21.26 2.63
C ARG A 28 -0.42 22.60 1.96
N GLN A 29 -0.43 23.69 2.76
CA GLN A 29 -0.65 25.05 2.27
C GLN A 29 0.55 25.59 1.48
N THR A 30 1.78 25.31 1.92
CA THR A 30 2.99 25.87 1.32
C THR A 30 3.63 24.98 0.25
N GLY A 31 3.59 23.66 0.43
CA GLY A 31 4.22 22.66 -0.44
C GLY A 31 3.23 21.75 -1.18
N GLY A 32 1.92 21.93 -0.98
CA GLY A 32 0.90 21.16 -1.66
C GLY A 32 0.77 19.72 -1.14
N PHE A 33 0.08 18.86 -1.91
CA PHE A 33 -0.26 17.50 -1.49
C PHE A 33 0.96 16.59 -1.47
N VAL A 34 1.85 16.77 -2.46
CA VAL A 34 3.05 15.96 -2.62
C VAL A 34 3.94 16.11 -1.40
N ALA A 35 4.19 17.35 -0.95
CA ALA A 35 4.95 17.61 0.27
C ALA A 35 4.30 16.97 1.50
N LEU A 36 2.95 17.02 1.59
CA LEU A 36 2.21 16.38 2.66
C LEU A 36 2.37 14.85 2.66
N VAL A 37 2.30 14.21 1.49
CA VAL A 37 2.52 12.76 1.37
C VAL A 37 3.94 12.39 1.79
N PHE A 38 4.95 13.17 1.39
CA PHE A 38 6.33 12.93 1.83
C PHE A 38 6.53 13.16 3.33
N TYR A 39 5.80 14.09 3.95
CA TYR A 39 5.77 14.21 5.41
C TYR A 39 5.17 12.96 6.07
N TRP A 40 4.07 12.41 5.54
CA TRP A 40 3.49 11.15 6.05
C TRP A 40 4.45 9.95 5.97
N LYS A 41 5.40 9.94 5.02
CA LYS A 41 6.40 8.87 4.89
C LYS A 41 7.27 8.68 6.13
N LEU A 42 7.42 9.72 6.96
CA LEU A 42 8.15 9.61 8.22
C LEU A 42 7.46 8.66 9.22
N PHE A 43 6.15 8.43 9.06
CA PHE A 43 5.31 7.72 10.02
C PHE A 43 4.84 6.34 9.53
N ASP A 44 4.92 6.07 8.22
CA ASP A 44 4.40 4.85 7.60
C ASP A 44 4.93 3.56 8.24
N ALA A 45 6.24 3.47 8.49
CA ALA A 45 6.85 2.27 9.06
C ALA A 45 6.30 1.95 10.46
N HIS A 46 6.08 2.98 11.28
CA HIS A 46 5.47 2.82 12.60
C HIS A 46 4.02 2.37 12.48
N ALA A 47 3.24 2.97 11.58
CA ALA A 47 1.84 2.58 11.38
C ALA A 47 1.70 1.11 10.91
N VAL A 48 2.60 0.64 10.03
CA VAL A 48 2.65 -0.76 9.61
C VAL A 48 2.97 -1.69 10.79
N GLU A 49 4.02 -1.40 11.56
CA GLU A 49 4.39 -2.20 12.73
C GLU A 49 3.24 -2.28 13.74
N ARG A 50 2.57 -1.14 14.00
CA ARG A 50 1.48 -1.07 14.97
C ARG A 50 0.25 -1.83 14.53
N VAL A 51 -0.19 -1.66 13.27
CA VAL A 51 -1.38 -2.37 12.78
C VAL A 51 -1.18 -3.89 12.77
N LEU A 52 0.01 -4.37 12.41
CA LEU A 52 0.35 -5.80 12.44
C LEU A 52 0.41 -6.35 13.86
N SER A 53 0.90 -5.56 14.83
CA SER A 53 0.97 -5.99 16.23
C SER A 53 -0.38 -6.03 16.94
N GLU A 54 -1.32 -5.15 16.56
CA GLU A 54 -2.58 -4.97 17.28
C GLU A 54 -3.71 -5.87 16.74
N HIS A 55 -3.67 -6.22 15.45
CA HIS A 55 -4.72 -6.98 14.79
C HIS A 55 -4.21 -8.35 14.36
N GLN A 56 -5.05 -9.37 14.47
CA GLN A 56 -4.75 -10.74 14.05
C GLN A 56 -5.98 -11.36 13.38
N ASN A 57 -5.76 -12.43 12.61
CA ASN A 57 -6.83 -13.17 11.90
C ASN A 57 -7.67 -12.27 10.96
N CYS A 58 -7.00 -11.32 10.30
CA CYS A 58 -7.60 -10.31 9.43
C CYS A 58 -6.83 -10.16 8.11
N ILE A 59 -7.42 -9.43 7.17
CA ILE A 59 -6.76 -8.96 5.95
C ILE A 59 -6.27 -7.54 6.24
N PHE A 60 -4.99 -7.27 5.97
CA PHE A 60 -4.45 -5.92 6.05
C PHE A 60 -4.48 -5.25 4.68
N ASN A 61 -5.11 -4.09 4.59
CA ASN A 61 -5.07 -3.24 3.40
C ASN A 61 -4.18 -2.02 3.68
N PHE A 62 -3.00 -1.99 3.06
CA PHE A 62 -2.04 -0.90 3.23
C PHE A 62 -2.28 0.30 2.32
N GLY A 63 -3.26 0.26 1.43
CA GLY A 63 -3.37 1.23 0.34
C GLY A 63 -2.11 1.26 -0.53
N ALA A 64 -1.99 2.25 -1.41
CA ALA A 64 -0.83 2.36 -2.31
C ALA A 64 0.45 2.88 -1.61
N GLY A 65 0.28 3.59 -0.49
CA GLY A 65 1.33 4.41 0.11
C GLY A 65 2.18 3.70 1.16
N HIS A 66 1.58 3.02 2.14
CA HIS A 66 2.25 2.74 3.42
C HIS A 66 3.43 1.74 3.33
N THR A 67 3.57 1.03 2.21
CA THR A 67 4.69 0.13 1.91
C THR A 67 5.79 0.78 1.07
N VAL A 68 5.56 1.99 0.56
CA VAL A 68 6.48 2.74 -0.30
C VAL A 68 7.16 3.84 0.51
N ASN A 69 8.48 3.72 0.67
CA ASN A 69 9.31 4.67 1.39
C ASN A 69 10.69 4.81 0.74
N GLU A 70 11.12 6.06 0.54
CA GLU A 70 12.43 6.40 -0.03
C GLU A 70 13.56 6.28 1.01
N ASN A 71 13.22 6.39 2.29
CA ASN A 71 14.17 6.18 3.37
C ASN A 71 14.39 4.67 3.57
N SER A 72 15.62 4.21 3.33
CA SER A 72 15.98 2.79 3.39
C SER A 72 15.84 2.19 4.79
N GLU A 73 16.03 2.96 5.86
CA GLU A 73 15.85 2.50 7.24
C GLU A 73 14.38 2.27 7.56
N LEU A 74 13.51 3.20 7.16
CA LEU A 74 12.06 3.06 7.30
C LEU A 74 11.52 1.92 6.44
N PHE A 75 12.03 1.76 5.21
CA PHE A 75 11.67 0.63 4.36
C PHE A 75 12.12 -0.70 4.98
N ALA A 76 13.33 -0.78 5.52
CA ALA A 76 13.83 -1.99 6.17
C ALA A 76 13.00 -2.40 7.40
N ARG A 77 12.43 -1.43 8.12
CA ARG A 77 11.45 -1.68 9.20
C ARG A 77 10.20 -2.38 8.68
N VAL A 78 9.59 -1.85 7.62
CA VAL A 78 8.42 -2.46 6.96
C VAL A 78 8.76 -3.87 6.45
N GLN A 79 9.93 -4.05 5.83
CA GLN A 79 10.37 -5.36 5.36
C GLN A 79 10.51 -6.39 6.49
N ARG A 80 11.10 -6.00 7.62
CA ARG A 80 11.18 -6.88 8.80
C ARG A 80 9.81 -7.22 9.35
N ALA A 81 8.91 -6.24 9.47
CA ALA A 81 7.56 -6.46 9.99
C ALA A 81 6.73 -7.44 9.15
N LEU A 82 7.00 -7.51 7.84
CA LEU A 82 6.29 -8.40 6.91
C LEU A 82 7.00 -9.75 6.68
N THR A 83 8.18 -9.98 7.27
CA THR A 83 8.99 -11.18 7.01
C THR A 83 8.24 -12.46 7.38
N ASP A 84 7.57 -12.47 8.53
CA ASP A 84 6.90 -13.64 9.11
C ASP A 84 5.51 -13.90 8.53
N TYR A 85 5.03 -13.07 7.60
CA TYR A 85 3.71 -13.24 6.98
C TYR A 85 3.81 -14.01 5.68
N ASP A 86 3.28 -15.22 5.61
CA ASP A 86 3.36 -16.07 4.42
C ASP A 86 2.70 -15.45 3.17
N HIS A 87 1.68 -14.62 3.37
CA HIS A 87 0.93 -14.00 2.28
C HIS A 87 1.07 -12.48 2.29
N VAL A 88 2.02 -11.99 1.50
CA VAL A 88 2.13 -10.56 1.15
C VAL A 88 1.86 -10.44 -0.35
N ILE A 89 0.71 -9.90 -0.72
CA ILE A 89 0.20 -9.94 -2.09
C ILE A 89 0.19 -8.53 -2.69
N LEU A 90 0.93 -8.34 -3.78
CA LEU A 90 0.84 -7.14 -4.59
C LEU A 90 -0.21 -7.33 -5.68
N ILE A 91 -1.23 -6.47 -5.68
CA ILE A 91 -2.28 -6.47 -6.70
C ILE A 91 -1.99 -5.35 -7.70
N LEU A 92 -1.85 -5.70 -8.97
CA LEU A 92 -1.66 -4.75 -10.07
C LEU A 92 -2.68 -5.03 -11.19
N PRO A 93 -2.96 -4.07 -12.09
CA PRO A 93 -3.74 -4.37 -13.28
C PRO A 93 -3.04 -5.38 -14.19
N SER A 94 -1.78 -5.14 -14.55
CA SER A 94 -1.10 -5.86 -15.62
C SER A 94 0.35 -6.21 -15.23
N PRO A 95 0.95 -7.31 -15.75
CA PRO A 95 2.38 -7.57 -15.59
C PRO A 95 3.25 -6.50 -16.22
N ASP A 96 2.75 -5.86 -17.28
CA ASP A 96 3.38 -4.69 -17.88
C ASP A 96 3.10 -3.44 -17.01
N ALA A 97 4.18 -2.78 -16.60
CA ALA A 97 4.10 -1.61 -15.72
C ALA A 97 3.43 -0.42 -16.42
N GLN A 98 3.72 -0.19 -17.70
CA GLN A 98 3.13 0.90 -18.47
C GLN A 98 1.63 0.66 -18.64
N ARG A 99 1.24 -0.58 -18.97
CA ARG A 99 -0.16 -0.97 -19.07
C ARG A 99 -0.90 -0.82 -17.74
N SER A 100 -0.25 -1.16 -16.62
CA SER A 100 -0.81 -0.92 -15.29
C SER A 100 -1.08 0.56 -15.04
N ILE A 101 -0.13 1.43 -15.39
CA ILE A 101 -0.26 2.88 -15.24
C ILE A 101 -1.41 3.41 -16.09
N GLU A 102 -1.54 2.98 -17.35
CA GLU A 102 -2.65 3.36 -18.23
C GLU A 102 -4.01 3.02 -17.62
N ILE A 103 -4.20 1.77 -17.18
CA ILE A 103 -5.47 1.32 -16.58
C ILE A 103 -5.76 2.08 -15.28
N LEU A 104 -4.76 2.31 -14.44
CA LEU A 104 -4.95 3.07 -13.20
C LEU A 104 -5.28 4.54 -13.48
N ASN A 105 -4.63 5.14 -14.48
CA ASN A 105 -4.94 6.49 -14.91
C ASN A 105 -6.39 6.57 -15.37
N GLU A 106 -6.84 5.68 -16.27
CA GLU A 106 -8.25 5.59 -16.71
C GLU A 106 -9.22 5.48 -15.52
N ARG A 107 -8.95 4.59 -14.55
CA ARG A 107 -9.80 4.42 -13.35
C ARG A 107 -9.82 5.62 -12.42
N THR A 108 -8.82 6.49 -12.48
CA THR A 108 -8.66 7.64 -11.59
C THR A 108 -8.91 8.99 -12.29
N GLN A 109 -9.33 8.98 -13.57
CA GLN A 109 -9.64 10.18 -14.35
C GLN A 109 -10.71 11.06 -13.69
N ASP A 110 -11.69 10.47 -13.00
CA ASP A 110 -12.74 11.23 -12.31
C ASP A 110 -12.33 11.71 -10.91
N LEU A 111 -11.15 11.30 -10.41
CA LEU A 111 -10.61 11.70 -9.11
C LEU A 111 -9.69 12.93 -9.21
N VAL A 112 -9.61 13.54 -10.40
CA VAL A 112 -8.82 14.74 -10.70
C VAL A 112 -9.21 15.87 -9.74
N GLY A 113 -8.26 16.22 -8.85
CA GLY A 113 -8.43 17.24 -7.80
C GLY A 113 -8.16 16.73 -6.38
N SER A 114 -8.35 15.43 -6.13
CA SER A 114 -8.13 14.81 -4.79
C SER A 114 -6.68 14.38 -4.55
N PHE A 115 -5.98 13.99 -5.63
CA PHE A 115 -4.56 13.64 -5.61
C PHE A 115 -3.79 14.81 -6.23
N GLY A 116 -2.88 15.41 -5.47
CA GLY A 116 -2.21 16.68 -5.80
C GLY A 116 -1.95 16.89 -7.28
N GLN A 117 -2.49 17.99 -7.82
CA GLN A 117 -2.28 18.38 -9.21
C GLN A 117 -0.79 18.34 -9.56
N GLY A 118 -0.45 17.64 -10.65
CA GLY A 118 0.88 17.66 -11.24
C GLY A 118 1.88 16.58 -10.80
N PHE A 119 1.50 15.65 -9.91
CA PHE A 119 2.35 14.49 -9.60
C PHE A 119 1.69 13.18 -10.06
N ASP A 120 2.42 12.40 -10.84
CA ASP A 120 1.94 11.13 -11.38
C ASP A 120 2.09 10.01 -10.35
N TRP A 121 1.11 9.93 -9.44
CA TRP A 121 1.09 8.95 -8.36
C TRP A 121 1.03 7.51 -8.85
N ASN A 122 0.29 7.25 -9.93
CA ASN A 122 0.16 5.89 -10.47
C ASN A 122 1.51 5.43 -11.02
N THR A 123 2.20 6.28 -11.79
CA THR A 123 3.58 6.00 -12.23
C THR A 123 4.51 5.79 -11.05
N TYR A 124 4.50 6.70 -10.07
CA TYR A 124 5.34 6.60 -8.87
C TYR A 124 5.13 5.26 -8.14
N PHE A 125 3.91 4.89 -7.79
CA PHE A 125 3.65 3.67 -7.02
C PHE A 125 3.86 2.37 -7.81
N VAL A 126 3.54 2.35 -9.10
CA VAL A 126 3.72 1.15 -9.95
C VAL A 126 5.20 0.88 -10.22
N GLN A 127 5.98 1.93 -10.45
CA GLN A 127 7.40 1.79 -10.77
C GLN A 127 8.30 1.68 -9.54
N HIS A 128 7.83 2.13 -8.37
CA HIS A 128 8.63 2.07 -7.15
C HIS A 128 8.93 0.61 -6.76
N PRO A 129 10.21 0.25 -6.48
CA PRO A 129 10.61 -1.14 -6.27
C PRO A 129 10.12 -1.74 -4.95
N ALA A 130 9.77 -0.92 -3.96
CA ALA A 130 9.37 -1.37 -2.61
C ALA A 130 8.29 -2.46 -2.63
N ASN A 131 7.18 -2.23 -3.35
CA ASN A 131 6.06 -3.17 -3.36
C ASN A 131 6.47 -4.55 -3.89
N ARG A 132 7.28 -4.58 -4.96
CA ARG A 132 7.81 -5.83 -5.52
C ARG A 132 8.83 -6.51 -4.61
N LYS A 133 9.59 -5.75 -3.82
CA LYS A 133 10.55 -6.29 -2.84
C LYS A 133 9.87 -6.90 -1.61
N LEU A 134 8.69 -6.39 -1.24
CA LEU A 134 7.92 -6.86 -0.08
C LEU A 134 6.99 -8.01 -0.43
N ALA A 135 6.43 -8.02 -1.64
CA ALA A 135 5.47 -9.01 -2.06
C ALA A 135 6.08 -10.42 -2.21
N LYS A 136 5.37 -11.41 -1.68
CA LYS A 136 5.63 -12.84 -1.88
C LYS A 136 4.86 -13.39 -3.09
N PHE A 137 3.73 -12.74 -3.43
CA PHE A 137 2.91 -13.05 -4.60
C PHE A 137 2.49 -11.78 -5.33
N VAL A 138 2.26 -11.89 -6.64
CA VAL A 138 1.70 -10.81 -7.46
C VAL A 138 0.45 -11.33 -8.16
N VAL A 139 -0.65 -10.60 -8.07
CA VAL A 139 -1.92 -10.92 -8.72
C VAL A 139 -2.29 -9.80 -9.68
N TYR A 140 -2.63 -10.19 -10.92
CA TYR A 140 -3.02 -9.27 -11.98
C TYR A 140 -4.53 -9.26 -12.18
N THR A 141 -5.11 -8.08 -12.40
CA THR A 141 -6.58 -7.89 -12.45
C THR A 141 -7.13 -7.50 -13.82
N GLU A 142 -6.29 -7.19 -14.79
CA GLU A 142 -6.72 -6.89 -16.16
C GLU A 142 -7.43 -8.10 -16.76
N GLY A 143 -8.64 -7.88 -17.29
CA GLY A 143 -9.48 -8.92 -17.87
C GLY A 143 -10.20 -9.83 -16.87
N LYS A 144 -10.04 -9.61 -15.55
CA LYS A 144 -10.70 -10.39 -14.50
C LYS A 144 -11.79 -9.57 -13.82
N SER A 145 -12.86 -10.25 -13.45
CA SER A 145 -13.82 -9.79 -12.47
C SER A 145 -13.19 -9.75 -11.06
N PRO A 146 -13.78 -8.97 -10.12
CA PRO A 146 -13.39 -9.04 -8.71
C PRO A 146 -13.49 -10.46 -8.13
N GLU A 147 -14.47 -11.25 -8.55
CA GLU A 147 -14.66 -12.64 -8.10
C GLU A 147 -13.52 -13.55 -8.58
N GLU A 148 -13.12 -13.45 -9.84
CA GLU A 148 -11.98 -14.22 -10.37
C GLU A 148 -10.67 -13.84 -9.65
N THR A 149 -10.46 -12.54 -9.40
CA THR A 149 -9.29 -12.07 -8.65
C THR A 149 -9.31 -12.58 -7.20
N ARG A 150 -10.47 -12.55 -6.54
CA ARG A 150 -10.65 -13.08 -5.19
C ARG A 150 -10.31 -14.57 -5.17
N ASP A 151 -10.84 -15.34 -6.11
CA ASP A 151 -10.68 -16.80 -6.13
C ASP A 151 -9.21 -17.18 -6.34
N GLU A 152 -8.47 -16.47 -7.21
CA GLU A 152 -7.02 -16.65 -7.34
C GLU A 152 -6.26 -16.34 -6.03
N ILE A 153 -6.63 -15.27 -5.33
CA ILE A 153 -6.03 -14.96 -4.03
C ILE A 153 -6.34 -16.05 -3.00
N LEU A 154 -7.57 -16.57 -2.97
CA LEU A 154 -7.95 -17.67 -2.08
C LEU A 154 -7.17 -18.95 -2.40
N ASP A 155 -6.93 -19.25 -3.68
CA ASP A 155 -6.10 -20.37 -4.11
C ASP A 155 -4.63 -20.19 -3.69
N LEU A 156 -4.09 -18.97 -3.69
CA LEU A 156 -2.74 -18.71 -3.15
C LEU A 156 -2.66 -18.89 -1.63
N VAL A 157 -3.71 -18.52 -0.90
CA VAL A 157 -3.75 -18.58 0.57
C VAL A 157 -4.03 -20.00 1.08
N TYR A 158 -4.97 -20.71 0.45
CA TYR A 158 -5.45 -22.01 0.93
C TYR A 158 -5.05 -23.19 0.02
N GLY A 159 -4.61 -22.93 -1.22
CA GLY A 159 -4.19 -23.98 -2.15
C GLY A 159 -2.80 -24.55 -1.86
N ALA A 160 -1.97 -23.83 -1.09
CA ALA A 160 -0.67 -24.33 -0.63
C ALA A 160 -0.81 -25.54 0.33
N ASP A 161 -1.94 -25.67 1.03
CA ASP A 161 -2.25 -26.81 1.92
C ASP A 161 -2.59 -28.10 1.16
N LYS A 162 -2.73 -28.07 -0.17
CA LYS A 162 -3.03 -29.26 -0.99
C LYS A 162 -1.79 -30.02 -1.47
N ALA A 163 -0.59 -29.62 -1.05
CA ALA A 163 0.67 -30.28 -1.41
C ALA A 163 1.35 -30.92 -0.20
N ILE A 164 0.72 -31.93 0.41
CA ILE A 164 1.42 -32.93 1.23
C ILE A 164 0.88 -34.32 0.82
N PRO A 165 1.70 -35.18 0.17
CA PRO A 165 1.34 -36.58 -0.06
C PRO A 165 1.29 -37.40 1.24
#